data_AF-A0A1I0TV02-F1
#
_entry.id   AF-A0A1I0TV02-F1
#
_cell.length_a   1.000
_cell.length_b   1.000
_cell.length_c   1.000
_cell.angle_alpha   90.00
_cell.angle_beta   90.00
_cell.angle_gamma   90.00
#
_symmetry.space_group_name_H-M   'P 1'
#
loop_
_entity.id
_entity.type
_entity.pdbx_description
1 polymer ?
#
loop_
_entity_poly.entity_id
_entity_poly.type
_entity_poly.pdbx_seq_one_letter_code
_entity_poly.pdbx_strand_id
1 'polypeptide(L)'
;MGFVRNALKRRVKNETVDMMNPKLLEWLGIDPDTPKDKLSEATYFACLKILSESLGKLPLKMYQRTDRGIVKSDKEDVYNILKLRPNPYMTSSIFWSTVEMNRNHYGNAYVWCRYDGPVLQDMWIMPSNHVVIVVDDQGILGKKNAIWYRYNDPYDGKLYVFRNDEVLHLKTSTTFDGITGLSVRDVLKHTVDGAL
;
A
#
# COMPACT_ATOMS: atom_id res chain seq x y z
N MET A 1 -53.57 19.57 18.71
CA MET A 1 -52.49 18.55 18.61
C MET A 1 -51.63 18.83 17.38
N GLY A 2 -50.64 19.73 17.48
CA GLY A 2 -49.86 20.22 16.32
C GLY A 2 -48.35 20.34 16.58
N PHE A 3 -47.76 19.39 17.32
CA PHE A 3 -46.38 19.51 17.81
C PHE A 3 -45.36 18.50 17.23
N VAL A 4 -45.68 17.81 16.13
CA VAL A 4 -44.79 16.77 15.58
C VAL A 4 -44.65 16.88 14.06
N ARG A 5 -44.04 17.96 13.55
CA ARG A 5 -43.59 18.01 12.13
C ARG A 5 -42.25 18.70 11.82
N ASN A 6 -41.52 19.22 12.82
CA ASN A 6 -40.29 19.99 12.55
C ASN A 6 -38.95 19.27 12.82
N ALA A 7 -38.91 17.95 12.97
CA ALA A 7 -37.66 17.24 13.29
C ALA A 7 -36.91 16.63 12.08
N LEU A 8 -37.42 16.73 10.85
CA LEU A 8 -36.98 15.85 9.74
C LEU A 8 -36.55 16.55 8.46
N LYS A 9 -35.84 17.68 8.57
CA LYS A 9 -35.04 18.23 7.46
C LYS A 9 -33.71 18.80 7.95
N ARG A 10 -32.87 17.97 8.56
CA ARG A 10 -31.44 18.28 8.65
C ARG A 10 -30.86 18.13 7.23
N ARG A 11 -30.99 19.20 6.43
CA ARG A 11 -30.33 19.30 5.12
C ARG A 11 -28.84 19.10 5.38
N VAL A 12 -28.27 18.00 4.87
CA VAL A 12 -26.82 17.86 4.75
C VAL A 12 -26.39 18.97 3.79
N LYS A 13 -25.86 20.07 4.34
CA LYS A 13 -25.18 21.09 3.53
C LYS A 13 -23.84 20.46 3.15
N ASN A 14 -23.63 20.21 1.87
CA ASN A 14 -22.29 19.96 1.38
C ASN A 14 -21.52 21.27 1.53
N GLU A 15 -20.68 21.35 2.56
CA GLU A 15 -19.79 22.50 2.77
C GLU A 15 -18.55 22.32 1.91
N THR A 16 -18.30 23.27 1.01
CA THR A 16 -17.05 23.37 0.26
C THR A 16 -16.03 24.08 1.13
N VAL A 17 -14.91 23.42 1.40
CA VAL A 17 -13.82 23.91 2.25
C VAL A 17 -12.63 24.17 1.32
N ASP A 18 -12.04 25.36 1.40
CA ASP A 18 -10.81 25.69 0.65
C ASP A 18 -9.55 25.16 1.37
N MET A 19 -8.40 25.23 0.70
CA MET A 19 -7.12 24.72 1.22
C MET A 19 -6.60 25.48 2.45
N MET A 20 -7.10 26.68 2.73
CA MET A 20 -6.67 27.53 3.84
C MET A 20 -7.61 27.45 5.04
N ASN A 21 -8.74 26.76 4.90
CA ASN A 21 -9.74 26.65 5.95
C ASN A 21 -9.29 25.61 7.00
N PRO A 22 -9.23 25.98 8.30
CA PRO A 22 -8.86 25.09 9.40
C PRO A 22 -9.66 23.79 9.46
N LYS A 23 -10.89 23.80 8.95
CA LYS A 23 -11.78 22.64 8.89
C LYS A 23 -11.22 21.51 8.02
N LEU A 24 -10.36 21.82 7.05
CA LEU A 24 -9.64 20.81 6.26
C LEU A 24 -8.67 20.02 7.14
N LEU A 25 -7.95 20.69 8.04
CA LEU A 25 -7.04 20.03 8.98
C LEU A 25 -7.83 19.10 9.90
N GLU A 26 -8.97 19.55 10.43
CA GLU A 26 -9.86 18.71 11.25
C GLU A 26 -10.32 17.46 10.48
N TRP A 27 -10.68 17.60 9.19
CA TRP A 27 -11.08 16.46 8.34
C TRP A 27 -9.95 15.47 8.09
N LEU A 28 -8.71 15.97 8.00
CA LEU A 28 -7.50 15.15 7.92
C LEU A 28 -7.11 14.54 9.28
N GLY A 29 -7.81 14.90 10.36
CA GLY A 29 -7.54 14.47 11.72
C GLY A 29 -6.35 15.19 12.36
N ILE A 30 -6.04 16.40 11.89
CA ILE A 30 -4.94 17.26 12.36
C ILE A 30 -5.54 18.41 13.17
N ASP A 31 -4.96 18.68 14.34
CA ASP A 31 -5.36 19.82 15.17
C ASP A 31 -4.98 21.14 14.46
N PRO A 32 -5.93 22.07 14.23
CA PRO A 32 -5.63 23.38 13.66
C PRO A 32 -4.54 24.18 14.37
N ASP A 33 -4.34 23.94 15.67
CA ASP A 33 -3.34 24.62 16.49
C ASP A 33 -1.95 23.95 16.42
N THR A 34 -1.78 22.94 15.57
CA THR A 34 -0.49 22.25 15.37
C THR A 34 0.59 23.24 14.87
N PRO A 35 1.77 23.30 15.53
CA PRO A 35 2.88 24.13 15.07
C PRO A 35 3.29 23.85 13.61
N LYS A 36 3.64 24.91 12.86
CA LYS A 36 3.95 24.81 11.42
C LYS A 36 5.05 23.80 11.08
N ASP A 37 6.05 23.66 11.95
CA ASP A 37 7.16 22.70 11.82
C ASP A 37 6.70 21.23 11.90
N LYS A 38 5.58 20.97 12.59
CA LYS A 38 4.98 19.63 12.71
C LYS A 38 3.82 19.41 11.75
N LEU A 39 3.26 20.49 11.21
CA LEU A 39 2.11 20.45 10.32
C LEU A 39 2.41 19.69 9.01
N SER A 40 3.62 19.83 8.46
CA SER A 40 4.06 19.11 7.26
C SER A 40 4.07 17.59 7.48
N GLU A 41 4.64 17.14 8.59
CA GLU A 41 4.69 15.72 8.96
C GLU A 41 3.30 15.15 9.26
N ALA A 42 2.47 15.91 9.95
CA ALA A 42 1.08 15.53 10.22
C ALA A 42 0.27 15.40 8.92
N THR A 43 0.42 16.36 8.00
CA THR A 43 -0.23 16.34 6.68
C THR A 43 0.25 15.18 5.83
N TYR A 44 1.57 14.94 5.82
CA TYR A 44 2.18 13.80 5.15
C TYR A 44 1.58 12.47 5.65
N PHE A 45 1.55 12.27 6.97
CA PHE A 45 0.97 11.08 7.58
C PHE A 45 -0.53 10.92 7.27
N ALA A 46 -1.31 12.01 7.39
CA ALA A 46 -2.74 11.97 7.11
C ALA A 46 -3.04 11.55 5.67
N CYS A 47 -2.32 12.11 4.68
CA CYS A 47 -2.44 11.74 3.28
C CYS A 47 -2.11 10.26 3.05
N LEU A 48 -0.98 9.78 3.58
CA LEU A 48 -0.57 8.38 3.46
C LEU A 48 -1.60 7.44 4.10
N LYS A 49 -2.13 7.80 5.27
CA LYS A 49 -3.17 7.04 5.98
C LYS A 49 -4.46 6.95 5.17
N ILE A 50 -4.93 8.06 4.61
CA ILE A 50 -6.15 8.09 3.80
C ILE A 50 -5.99 7.21 2.56
N LEU A 51 -4.87 7.31 1.83
CA LEU A 51 -4.60 6.46 0.66
C LEU A 51 -4.57 4.98 1.04
N SER A 52 -3.84 4.65 2.10
CA SER A 52 -3.65 3.28 2.56
C SER A 52 -4.95 2.64 3.03
N GLU A 53 -5.75 3.34 3.83
CA GLU A 53 -7.04 2.85 4.30
C GLU A 53 -8.07 2.76 3.17
N SER A 54 -8.04 3.70 2.23
CA SER A 54 -8.90 3.66 1.04
C SER A 54 -8.65 2.37 0.26
N LEU A 55 -7.37 2.02 0.01
CA LEU A 55 -7.02 0.79 -0.70
C LEU A 55 -7.45 -0.47 0.08
N GLY A 56 -7.17 -0.53 1.39
CA GLY A 56 -7.51 -1.68 2.22
C GLY A 56 -9.02 -1.96 2.33
N LYS A 57 -9.88 -0.96 2.08
CA LYS A 57 -11.34 -1.09 2.11
C LYS A 57 -11.92 -1.55 0.76
N LEU A 58 -11.13 -1.59 -0.32
CA LEU A 58 -11.63 -1.99 -1.63
C LEU A 58 -11.93 -3.49 -1.68
N PRO A 59 -13.11 -3.89 -2.20
CA PRO A 59 -13.45 -5.30 -2.31
C PRO A 59 -12.65 -5.97 -3.44
N LEU A 60 -11.89 -7.01 -3.10
CA LEU A 60 -11.27 -7.87 -4.10
C LEU A 60 -12.33 -8.77 -4.74
N LYS A 61 -12.38 -8.79 -6.08
CA LYS A 61 -13.27 -9.66 -6.87
C LYS A 61 -12.43 -10.42 -7.88
N MET A 62 -12.49 -11.74 -7.83
CA MET A 62 -11.83 -12.60 -8.80
C MET A 62 -12.78 -12.91 -9.97
N TYR A 63 -12.21 -12.90 -11.17
CA TYR A 63 -12.91 -13.16 -12.42
C TYR A 63 -12.13 -14.20 -13.22
N GLN A 64 -12.84 -15.09 -13.87
CA GLN A 64 -12.28 -16.12 -14.73
C GLN A 64 -12.82 -15.93 -16.16
N ARG A 65 -11.92 -16.02 -17.13
CA ARG A 65 -12.30 -16.05 -18.54
C ARG A 65 -12.70 -17.47 -18.92
N THR A 66 -13.87 -17.60 -19.55
CA THR A 66 -14.41 -18.86 -20.07
C THR A 66 -14.77 -18.70 -21.55
N ASP A 67 -15.05 -19.80 -22.23
CA ASP A 67 -15.51 -19.79 -23.63
C ASP A 67 -16.81 -19.00 -23.83
N ARG A 68 -17.59 -18.81 -22.76
CA ARG A 68 -18.87 -18.08 -22.76
C ARG A 68 -18.76 -16.64 -22.24
N GLY A 69 -17.54 -16.17 -21.93
CA GLY A 69 -17.29 -14.83 -21.41
C GLY A 69 -16.63 -14.81 -20.04
N ILE A 70 -16.61 -13.63 -19.42
CA ILE A 70 -16.00 -13.39 -18.11
C ILE A 70 -17.03 -13.65 -17.02
N VAL A 71 -16.73 -14.59 -16.12
CA VAL A 71 -17.58 -14.93 -14.97
C VAL A 71 -16.86 -14.61 -13.67
N LYS A 72 -17.60 -14.25 -12.63
CA LYS A 72 -17.03 -14.11 -11.29
C LYS A 72 -16.65 -15.51 -10.79
N SER A 73 -15.42 -15.65 -10.30
CA SER A 73 -14.93 -16.90 -9.70
C SER A 73 -14.67 -16.68 -8.21
N ASP A 74 -15.07 -17.63 -7.39
CA ASP A 74 -14.90 -17.64 -5.94
C ASP A 74 -14.27 -18.94 -5.43
N LYS A 75 -13.79 -19.79 -6.34
CA LYS A 75 -13.47 -21.20 -6.06
C LYS A 75 -11.99 -21.53 -5.89
N GLU A 76 -11.15 -20.56 -5.57
CA GLU A 76 -9.71 -20.82 -5.37
C GLU A 76 -9.25 -20.43 -3.96
N ASP A 77 -8.45 -21.29 -3.33
CA ASP A 77 -7.86 -21.06 -2.01
C ASP A 77 -7.03 -19.76 -1.98
N VAL A 78 -6.35 -19.47 -3.08
CA VAL A 78 -5.61 -18.21 -3.30
C VAL A 78 -6.52 -16.98 -3.13
N TYR A 79 -7.76 -17.05 -3.62
CA TYR A 79 -8.71 -15.94 -3.48
C TYR A 79 -9.09 -15.72 -2.02
N ASN A 80 -9.22 -16.79 -1.22
CA ASN A 80 -9.49 -16.68 0.22
C ASN A 80 -8.31 -16.06 0.97
N ILE A 81 -7.08 -16.43 0.64
CA ILE A 81 -5.86 -15.82 1.21
C ILE A 81 -5.85 -14.32 0.91
N LEU A 82 -6.04 -13.93 -0.34
CA LEU A 82 -5.99 -12.53 -0.75
C LEU A 82 -7.15 -11.70 -0.18
N LYS A 83 -8.35 -12.27 -0.08
CA LYS A 83 -9.58 -11.56 0.32
C LYS A 83 -9.80 -11.52 1.83
N LEU A 84 -9.45 -12.58 2.56
CA LEU A 84 -9.80 -12.72 3.97
C LEU A 84 -8.60 -12.47 4.88
N ARG A 85 -7.59 -13.34 4.80
CA ARG A 85 -6.42 -13.32 5.68
C ARG A 85 -5.18 -13.78 4.90
N PRO A 86 -4.33 -12.82 4.47
CA PRO A 86 -3.08 -13.16 3.78
C PRO A 86 -2.09 -13.93 4.65
N ASN A 87 -2.16 -13.75 5.98
CA ASN A 87 -1.41 -14.53 6.95
C ASN A 87 -2.22 -14.64 8.27
N PRO A 88 -1.79 -15.46 9.24
CA PRO A 88 -2.53 -15.65 10.50
C PRO A 88 -2.72 -14.36 11.31
N TYR A 89 -1.82 -13.39 11.19
CA TYR A 89 -1.76 -12.24 12.10
C TYR A 89 -2.59 -11.04 11.65
N MET A 90 -2.90 -10.90 10.35
CA MET A 90 -3.62 -9.73 9.84
C MET A 90 -4.76 -10.07 8.87
N THR A 91 -5.76 -9.20 8.83
CA THR A 91 -6.83 -9.25 7.83
C THR A 91 -6.35 -8.67 6.51
N SER A 92 -7.02 -9.01 5.40
CA SER A 92 -6.72 -8.48 4.07
C SER A 92 -6.70 -6.94 4.05
N SER A 93 -7.64 -6.27 4.72
CA SER A 93 -7.66 -4.81 4.77
C SER A 93 -6.41 -4.21 5.41
N ILE A 94 -5.99 -4.74 6.58
CA ILE A 94 -4.77 -4.26 7.24
C ILE A 94 -3.53 -4.58 6.41
N PHE A 95 -3.49 -5.76 5.79
CA PHE A 95 -2.40 -6.17 4.91
C PHE A 95 -2.21 -5.19 3.76
N TRP A 96 -3.26 -4.95 2.95
CA TRP A 96 -3.16 -4.07 1.78
C TRP A 96 -2.95 -2.61 2.15
N SER A 97 -3.53 -2.14 3.27
CA SER A 97 -3.21 -0.81 3.80
C SER A 97 -1.74 -0.69 4.19
N THR A 98 -1.16 -1.71 4.82
CA THR A 98 0.25 -1.71 5.23
C THR A 98 1.18 -1.77 4.01
N VAL A 99 0.82 -2.56 3.00
CA VAL A 99 1.55 -2.62 1.73
C VAL A 99 1.55 -1.25 1.03
N GLU A 100 0.40 -0.59 0.93
CA GLU A 100 0.30 0.74 0.30
C GLU A 100 1.03 1.82 1.10
N MET A 101 1.01 1.73 2.43
CA MET A 101 1.77 2.61 3.31
C MET A 101 3.28 2.48 3.02
N ASN A 102 3.80 1.24 2.99
CA ASN A 102 5.21 0.98 2.66
C ASN A 102 5.56 1.48 1.25
N ARG A 103 4.71 1.19 0.27
CA ARG A 103 4.91 1.59 -1.13
C ARG A 103 5.03 3.11 -1.25
N ASN A 104 4.16 3.88 -0.62
CA ASN A 104 4.23 5.34 -0.68
C ASN A 104 5.37 5.92 0.17
N HIS A 105 5.65 5.33 1.33
CA HIS A 105 6.67 5.84 2.25
C HIS A 105 8.10 5.57 1.79
N TYR A 106 8.36 4.40 1.21
CA TYR A 106 9.69 3.95 0.76
C TYR A 106 9.82 3.89 -0.77
N GLY A 107 8.76 4.20 -1.52
CA GLY A 107 8.70 4.05 -2.98
C GLY A 107 8.46 2.61 -3.44
N ASN A 108 8.70 1.64 -2.57
CA ASN A 108 8.63 0.21 -2.84
C ASN A 108 8.01 -0.50 -1.64
N ALA A 109 7.21 -1.53 -1.91
CA ALA A 109 6.72 -2.50 -0.95
C ALA A 109 7.01 -3.89 -1.47
N TYR A 110 7.33 -4.79 -0.55
CA TYR A 110 7.67 -6.16 -0.88
C TYR A 110 6.86 -7.11 -0.03
N VAL A 111 6.32 -8.13 -0.67
CA VAL A 111 5.58 -9.20 -0.01
C VAL A 111 6.20 -10.51 -0.42
N TRP A 112 6.68 -11.27 0.55
CA TRP A 112 7.08 -12.66 0.35
C TRP A 112 5.84 -13.55 0.27
N CYS A 113 5.72 -14.30 -0.82
CA CYS A 113 4.68 -15.29 -1.05
C CYS A 113 5.28 -16.67 -0.73
N ARG A 114 4.82 -17.30 0.35
CA ARG A 114 5.31 -18.62 0.75
C ARG A 114 4.48 -19.71 0.07
N TYR A 115 5.13 -20.56 -0.69
CA TYR A 115 4.49 -21.66 -1.40
C TYR A 115 4.82 -23.01 -0.78
N ASP A 116 3.88 -23.93 -0.84
CA ASP A 116 4.10 -25.37 -0.68
C ASP A 116 3.78 -26.05 -2.01
N GLY A 117 4.83 -26.42 -2.74
CA GLY A 117 4.72 -26.78 -4.16
C GLY A 117 4.07 -25.65 -4.98
N PRO A 118 2.99 -25.90 -5.73
CA PRO A 118 2.29 -24.87 -6.50
C PRO A 118 1.27 -24.06 -5.67
N VAL A 119 1.05 -24.41 -4.40
CA VAL A 119 -0.02 -23.84 -3.58
C VAL A 119 0.51 -22.71 -2.72
N LEU A 120 -0.04 -21.50 -2.89
CA LEU A 120 0.24 -20.36 -2.02
C LEU A 120 -0.32 -20.64 -0.62
N GLN A 121 0.52 -20.54 0.41
CA GLN A 121 0.15 -20.77 1.80
C GLN A 121 -0.18 -19.46 2.52
N ASP A 122 0.72 -18.49 2.43
CA ASP A 122 0.57 -17.19 3.06
C ASP A 122 1.47 -16.12 2.42
N MET A 123 1.20 -14.88 2.80
CA MET A 123 1.88 -13.68 2.31
C MET A 123 2.37 -12.82 3.49
N TRP A 124 3.64 -12.45 3.44
CA TRP A 124 4.33 -11.72 4.50
C TRP A 124 4.89 -10.42 3.98
N ILE A 125 4.55 -9.31 4.63
CA ILE A 125 5.10 -8.01 4.30
C ILE A 125 6.55 -7.96 4.79
N MET A 126 7.48 -7.69 3.87
CA MET A 126 8.87 -7.46 4.21
C MET A 126 9.09 -5.95 4.41
N PRO A 127 9.65 -5.51 5.56
CA PRO A 127 10.02 -4.11 5.76
C PRO A 127 10.88 -3.59 4.61
N SER A 128 10.41 -2.54 3.94
CA SER A 128 10.98 -2.14 2.65
C SER A 128 12.38 -1.55 2.75
N ASN A 129 12.73 -1.01 3.92
CA ASN A 129 14.09 -0.58 4.27
C ASN A 129 15.08 -1.74 4.54
N HIS A 130 14.60 -2.99 4.58
CA HIS A 130 15.42 -4.18 4.80
C HIS A 130 15.55 -5.06 3.56
N VAL A 131 14.98 -4.63 2.43
CA VAL A 131 15.03 -5.34 1.16
C VAL A 131 15.93 -4.57 0.20
N VAL A 132 16.87 -5.28 -0.43
CA VAL A 132 17.71 -4.77 -1.50
C VAL A 132 17.44 -5.57 -2.76
N ILE A 133 17.12 -4.87 -3.85
CA ILE A 133 16.98 -5.48 -5.17
C ILE A 133 18.37 -5.73 -5.74
N VAL A 134 18.61 -6.94 -6.21
CA VAL A 134 19.87 -7.36 -6.84
C VAL A 134 19.54 -7.82 -8.25
N VAL A 135 20.23 -7.25 -9.24
CA VAL A 135 20.18 -7.73 -10.63
C VAL A 135 21.38 -8.64 -10.85
N ASP A 136 21.12 -9.93 -11.08
CA ASP A 136 22.16 -10.92 -11.33
C ASP A 136 22.53 -10.94 -12.82
N ASP A 137 23.44 -10.04 -13.20
CA ASP A 137 23.95 -9.87 -14.56
C ASP A 137 24.84 -11.04 -15.03
N GLN A 138 25.49 -11.73 -14.10
CA GLN A 138 26.42 -12.83 -14.37
C GLN A 138 25.81 -14.22 -14.21
N GLY A 139 24.61 -14.34 -13.63
CA GLY A 139 23.93 -15.61 -13.41
C GLY A 139 24.45 -16.39 -12.19
N ILE A 140 25.11 -15.71 -11.26
CA ILE A 140 25.73 -16.31 -10.05
C ILE A 140 24.65 -16.90 -9.13
N LEU A 141 23.45 -16.33 -9.13
CA LEU A 141 22.31 -16.78 -8.35
C LEU A 141 21.43 -17.78 -9.12
N GLY A 142 21.82 -18.15 -10.35
CA GLY A 142 21.27 -19.29 -11.10
C GLY A 142 20.52 -18.93 -12.39
N LYS A 143 20.19 -17.65 -12.63
CA LYS A 143 19.64 -17.22 -13.93
C LYS A 143 20.18 -15.84 -14.29
N LYS A 144 20.83 -15.75 -15.46
CA LYS A 144 21.38 -14.50 -15.99
C LYS A 144 20.27 -13.46 -16.21
N ASN A 145 20.55 -12.21 -15.86
CA ASN A 145 19.65 -11.06 -15.93
C ASN A 145 18.34 -11.25 -15.17
N ALA A 146 18.39 -11.89 -13.99
CA ALA A 146 17.24 -12.06 -13.13
C ALA A 146 17.26 -11.08 -11.94
N ILE A 147 16.07 -10.65 -11.52
CA ILE A 147 15.87 -9.86 -10.31
C ILE A 147 15.79 -10.81 -9.11
N TRP A 148 16.53 -10.47 -8.07
CA TRP A 148 16.54 -11.12 -6.77
C TRP A 148 16.28 -10.09 -5.67
N TYR A 149 15.72 -10.55 -4.56
CA TYR A 149 15.49 -9.73 -3.39
C TYR A 149 16.30 -10.27 -2.24
N ARG A 150 17.29 -9.49 -1.80
CA ARG A 150 18.06 -9.76 -0.61
C ARG A 150 17.36 -9.11 0.58
N TYR A 151 16.84 -9.93 1.48
CA TYR A 151 16.11 -9.49 2.66
C TYR A 151 16.93 -9.76 3.92
N ASN A 152 17.26 -8.69 4.65
CA ASN A 152 17.89 -8.81 5.96
C ASN A 152 16.80 -8.75 7.01
N ASP A 153 16.41 -9.90 7.57
CA ASP A 153 15.31 -9.97 8.51
C ASP A 153 15.69 -9.27 9.84
N PRO A 154 14.99 -8.18 10.23
CA PRO A 154 15.30 -7.47 11.47
C PRO A 154 14.95 -8.26 12.73
N TYR A 155 14.15 -9.32 12.64
CA TYR A 155 13.66 -10.07 13.79
C TYR A 155 14.62 -11.20 14.20
N ASP A 156 15.20 -11.92 13.24
CA ASP A 156 16.15 -13.00 13.50
C ASP A 156 17.60 -12.69 13.09
N GLY A 157 17.83 -11.56 12.41
CA GLY A 157 19.14 -11.10 11.95
C GLY A 157 19.70 -11.89 10.76
N LYS A 158 18.92 -12.78 10.15
CA LYS A 158 19.37 -13.61 9.03
C LYS A 158 19.16 -12.93 7.70
N LEU A 159 19.98 -13.34 6.75
CA LEU A 159 19.91 -12.91 5.36
C LEU A 159 19.19 -13.98 4.56
N TYR A 160 18.13 -13.56 3.89
CA TYR A 160 17.36 -14.37 2.95
C TYR A 160 17.53 -13.81 1.54
N VAL A 161 17.49 -14.69 0.55
CA VAL A 161 17.54 -14.32 -0.88
C VAL A 161 16.37 -14.97 -1.57
N PHE A 162 15.49 -14.16 -2.12
CA PHE A 162 14.26 -14.61 -2.79
C PHE A 162 14.31 -14.31 -4.28
N ARG A 163 13.68 -15.18 -5.06
CA ARG A 163 13.51 -15.02 -6.50
C ARG A 163 12.39 -14.04 -6.82
N ASN A 164 12.35 -13.62 -8.09
CA ASN A 164 11.30 -12.73 -8.58
C ASN A 164 9.89 -13.29 -8.45
N ASP A 165 9.72 -14.60 -8.62
CA ASP A 165 8.43 -15.32 -8.54
C ASP A 165 7.96 -15.58 -7.10
N GLU A 166 8.84 -15.41 -6.12
CA GLU A 166 8.52 -15.57 -4.69
C GLU A 166 8.13 -14.25 -4.02
N VAL A 167 8.34 -13.11 -4.68
CA VAL A 167 8.12 -11.79 -4.09
C VAL A 167 7.25 -10.92 -4.98
N LEU A 168 6.12 -10.51 -4.43
CA LEU A 168 5.31 -9.44 -5.01
C LEU A 168 5.97 -8.09 -4.68
N HIS A 169 6.63 -7.50 -5.68
CA HIS A 169 7.19 -6.15 -5.61
C HIS A 169 6.21 -5.12 -6.18
N LEU A 170 5.72 -4.26 -5.29
CA LEU A 170 4.81 -3.17 -5.60
C LEU A 170 5.55 -1.85 -5.48
N LYS A 171 5.48 -1.01 -6.50
CA LYS A 171 6.22 0.25 -6.56
C LYS A 171 5.35 1.42 -6.94
N THR A 172 5.75 2.61 -6.56
CA THR A 172 5.12 3.83 -7.05
C THR A 172 5.23 3.91 -8.57
N SER A 173 4.29 4.60 -9.21
CA SER A 173 4.33 4.84 -10.66
C SER A 173 5.44 5.81 -11.08
N THR A 174 6.12 6.42 -10.11
CA THR A 174 7.25 7.33 -10.32
C THR A 174 8.54 6.55 -10.17
N THR A 175 9.26 6.35 -11.28
CA THR A 175 10.50 5.56 -11.34
C THR A 175 11.44 6.15 -12.39
N PHE A 176 12.76 6.07 -12.16
CA PHE A 176 13.78 6.47 -13.13
C PHE A 176 14.40 5.29 -13.87
N ASP A 177 14.46 4.11 -13.24
CA ASP A 177 15.10 2.90 -13.77
C ASP A 177 14.09 1.85 -14.25
N GLY A 178 12.79 2.06 -14.00
CA GLY A 178 11.72 1.10 -14.26
C GLY A 178 11.69 -0.08 -13.29
N ILE A 179 12.67 -0.21 -12.39
CA ILE A 179 12.81 -1.29 -11.43
C ILE A 179 12.33 -0.82 -10.07
N THR A 180 12.88 0.27 -9.55
CA THR A 180 12.59 0.83 -8.23
C THR A 180 11.67 2.05 -8.32
N GLY A 181 10.72 2.15 -7.41
CA GLY A 181 9.88 3.35 -7.25
C GLY A 181 10.54 4.39 -6.36
N LEU A 182 10.22 5.66 -6.61
CA LEU A 182 10.57 6.79 -5.73
C LEU A 182 9.57 6.93 -4.59
N SER A 183 10.04 7.28 -3.40
CA SER A 183 9.15 7.60 -2.29
C SER A 183 8.43 8.93 -2.51
N VAL A 184 7.26 9.09 -1.90
CA VAL A 184 6.54 10.38 -1.92
C VAL A 184 7.39 11.48 -1.30
N ARG A 185 8.23 11.15 -0.30
CA ARG A 185 9.12 12.12 0.35
C ARG A 185 10.20 12.62 -0.59
N ASP A 186 10.82 11.73 -1.36
CA ASP A 186 11.84 12.10 -2.34
C ASP A 186 11.23 12.97 -3.44
N VAL A 187 10.03 12.62 -3.92
CA VAL A 187 9.30 13.43 -4.91
C VAL A 187 9.00 14.83 -4.38
N LEU A 188 8.51 14.94 -3.14
CA LEU A 188 8.23 16.23 -2.50
C LEU A 188 9.51 17.05 -2.32
N LYS A 189 10.60 16.41 -1.87
CA LYS A 189 11.91 17.05 -1.72
C LYS A 189 12.40 17.61 -3.06
N HIS A 190 12.39 16.81 -4.12
CA HIS A 190 12.80 17.26 -5.46
C HIS A 190 11.91 18.37 -6.02
N THR A 191 10.61 18.36 -5.71
CA THR A 191 9.68 19.41 -6.16
C THR A 191 9.97 20.74 -5.47
N VAL A 192 10.32 20.72 -4.17
CA VAL A 192 10.70 21.93 -3.43
C VAL A 192 12.07 22.43 -3.89
N ASP A 193 13.06 21.54 -4.02
CA ASP A 193 14.41 21.90 -4.42
C ASP A 193 14.48 22.41 -5.88
N GLY A 194 13.67 21.87 -6.79
CA GLY A 194 13.63 22.29 -8.19
C GLY A 194 12.80 23.56 -8.46
N ALA A 195 12.08 24.06 -7.44
CA ALA A 195 11.33 25.31 -7.50
C ALA A 195 12.12 26.52 -6.97
N LEU A 196 13.33 26.29 -6.45
CA LEU A 196 14.31 27.29 -5.99
C LEU A 196 15.47 27.41 -6.99
#